data_AF-A0A838EWL7-F1
#
_entry.id   AF-A0A838EWL7-F1
#
_cell.length_a   1.000
_cell.length_b   1.000
_cell.length_c   1.000
_cell.angle_alpha   90.00
_cell.angle_beta   90.00
_cell.angle_gamma   90.00
#
_symmetry.space_group_name_H-M   'P 1'
#
loop_
_entity.id
_entity.type
_entity.pdbx_description
1 polymer ?
#
loop_
_entity_poly.entity_id
_entity_poly.type
_entity_poly.pdbx_seq_one_letter_code
_entity_poly.pdbx_strand_id
1 'polypeptide(L)'
;MDNIPAEQRKAQQEAGKKDLIKYVEELAGPEEYPEGDAWISLTDAARVTRTSEAMARRWVTSGRLRVKEEPVGVPPRTRLVRLSDVAKIRPIVDPTAAITGEVRKLDLASIPRQQLQIMEDHQRLLLTIGALQSGVDEFSTEIRDRLRRELDELEKRLNSRQDRVSAALEQQFTEIEKSLKVVLTDLADQLTRQDQEQQHRLQEASTRLQEASEHLELAQKEQQKHIDNLYREKDALLRMHINDTKAIRLDLTTEGQAREQLQRDLAGAEKRQQEALEGQVHALQQLLEQQGGQLQVQLETLERDQARDVAALTTQLDALEERRERMDAAISNVKAIAESGQHRIIAQERRMDTLQYDLEQERETRRVLTQQLESEQKERGVLAQRLQILVKDVNSLHVGQQEKPGVKQKKV
;
A
#
# COMPACT_ATOMS: atom_id res chain seq x y z
N MET A 1 31.30 -95.10 -55.48
CA MET A 1 30.20 -96.03 -55.78
C MET A 1 30.07 -96.07 -57.29
N ASP A 2 30.61 -97.12 -57.91
CA ASP A 2 30.75 -97.20 -59.35
C ASP A 2 29.39 -97.39 -60.01
N ASN A 3 29.08 -96.47 -60.93
CA ASN A 3 27.82 -96.43 -61.65
C ASN A 3 27.86 -97.44 -62.80
N ILE A 4 27.79 -98.74 -62.45
CA ILE A 4 27.72 -99.83 -63.43
C ILE A 4 26.48 -99.59 -64.31
N PRO A 5 26.64 -99.43 -65.65
CA PRO A 5 25.53 -99.19 -66.57
C PRO A 5 24.42 -100.22 -66.40
N ALA A 6 23.15 -99.77 -66.49
CA ALA A 6 21.97 -100.61 -66.29
C ALA A 6 21.95 -101.85 -67.21
N GLU A 7 22.59 -101.78 -68.37
CA GLU A 7 22.73 -102.89 -69.32
C GLU A 7 23.66 -103.99 -68.81
N GLN A 8 24.76 -103.65 -68.13
CA GLN A 8 25.64 -104.63 -67.50
C GLN A 8 24.97 -105.29 -66.28
N ARG A 9 24.13 -104.55 -65.54
CA ARG A 9 23.33 -105.12 -64.44
C ARG A 9 22.27 -106.10 -64.96
N LYS A 10 21.63 -105.82 -66.10
CA LYS A 10 20.69 -106.77 -66.74
C LYS A 10 21.41 -108.02 -67.25
N ALA A 11 22.56 -107.88 -67.92
CA ALA A 11 23.34 -109.02 -68.40
C ALA A 11 23.84 -109.93 -67.25
N GLN A 12 24.30 -109.34 -66.13
CA GLN A 12 24.69 -110.11 -64.94
C GLN A 12 23.49 -110.80 -64.27
N GLN A 13 22.32 -110.15 -64.23
CA GLN A 13 21.10 -110.77 -63.69
C GLN A 13 20.54 -111.88 -64.58
N GLU A 14 20.71 -111.80 -65.90
CA GLU A 14 20.24 -112.85 -66.82
C GLU A 14 21.17 -114.06 -66.86
N ALA A 15 22.48 -113.86 -66.69
CA ALA A 15 23.44 -114.96 -66.56
C ALA A 15 23.15 -115.83 -65.32
N GLY A 16 22.89 -115.20 -64.16
CA GLY A 16 22.57 -115.95 -62.93
C GLY A 16 21.19 -116.61 -62.90
N LYS A 17 20.22 -116.16 -63.72
CA LYS A 17 18.86 -116.72 -63.75
C LYS A 17 18.75 -118.07 -64.47
N LYS A 18 19.68 -118.38 -65.40
CA LYS A 18 19.65 -119.66 -66.12
C LYS A 18 20.09 -120.83 -65.24
N ASP A 19 20.99 -120.59 -64.29
CA ASP A 19 21.49 -121.61 -63.35
C ASP A 19 20.50 -122.01 -62.26
N LEU A 20 19.39 -121.27 -62.11
CA LEU A 20 18.36 -121.57 -61.10
C LEU A 20 17.36 -122.64 -61.56
N ILE A 21 17.24 -122.92 -62.85
CA ILE A 21 16.26 -123.90 -63.36
C ILE A 21 16.80 -125.31 -63.12
N LYS A 22 16.09 -126.08 -62.29
CA LYS A 22 16.43 -127.48 -61.99
C LYS A 22 15.70 -128.40 -62.96
N TYR A 23 16.46 -129.21 -63.68
CA TYR A 23 15.92 -130.24 -64.56
C TYR A 23 15.81 -131.57 -63.84
N VAL A 24 14.80 -132.38 -64.16
CA VAL A 24 14.71 -133.78 -63.70
C VAL A 24 14.08 -134.64 -64.78
N GLU A 25 14.66 -135.80 -65.05
CA GLU A 25 14.24 -136.67 -66.16
C GLU A 25 13.19 -137.72 -65.75
N GLU A 26 13.28 -138.30 -64.55
CA GLU A 26 12.48 -139.48 -64.16
C GLU A 26 11.30 -139.17 -63.22
N LEU A 27 10.04 -139.38 -63.63
CA LEU A 27 8.84 -139.14 -62.79
C LEU A 27 9.02 -139.62 -61.33
N ALA A 28 8.40 -138.92 -60.37
CA ALA A 28 8.48 -139.31 -58.97
C ALA A 28 7.96 -140.75 -58.81
N GLY A 29 8.73 -141.59 -58.12
CA GLY A 29 8.33 -142.97 -57.87
C GLY A 29 7.03 -143.03 -57.04
N PRO A 30 6.29 -144.15 -57.06
CA PRO A 30 5.05 -144.29 -56.30
C PRO A 30 5.25 -144.12 -54.78
N GLU A 31 6.48 -144.30 -54.28
CA GLU A 31 6.85 -143.99 -52.89
C GLU A 31 6.83 -142.48 -52.58
N GLU A 32 7.11 -141.63 -53.56
CA GLU A 32 7.18 -140.17 -53.39
C GLU A 32 5.83 -139.49 -53.69
N TYR A 33 5.02 -140.06 -54.60
CA TYR A 33 3.68 -139.55 -54.91
C TYR A 33 2.68 -140.70 -55.19
N PRO A 34 1.84 -141.09 -54.20
CA PRO A 34 0.98 -142.29 -54.28
C PRO A 34 -0.12 -142.23 -55.35
N GLU A 35 -0.56 -141.02 -55.74
CA GLU A 35 -1.69 -140.82 -56.68
C GLU A 35 -1.31 -141.03 -58.16
N GLY A 36 -0.04 -141.34 -58.44
CA GLY A 36 0.51 -141.47 -59.80
C GLY A 36 1.02 -140.13 -60.31
N ASP A 37 2.34 -139.99 -60.47
CA ASP A 37 2.94 -138.78 -61.03
C ASP A 37 2.78 -138.73 -62.55
N ALA A 38 2.59 -137.52 -63.08
CA ALA A 38 2.42 -137.28 -64.51
C ALA A 38 3.13 -135.99 -64.93
N TRP A 39 3.54 -135.94 -66.19
CA TRP A 39 4.04 -134.73 -66.82
C TRP A 39 2.85 -133.86 -67.25
N ILE A 40 2.71 -132.67 -66.65
CA ILE A 40 1.68 -131.70 -67.01
C ILE A 40 2.30 -130.44 -67.59
N SER A 41 1.57 -129.75 -68.48
CA SER A 41 2.02 -128.45 -68.99
C SER A 41 1.97 -127.39 -67.89
N LEU A 42 2.78 -126.34 -67.99
CA LEU A 42 2.73 -125.22 -67.03
C LEU A 42 1.36 -124.53 -66.98
N THR A 43 0.62 -124.51 -68.09
CA THR A 43 -0.74 -123.96 -68.15
C THR A 43 -1.69 -124.81 -67.34
N ASP A 44 -1.57 -126.14 -67.44
CA ASP A 44 -2.39 -127.05 -66.65
C ASP A 44 -2.01 -126.99 -65.17
N ALA A 45 -0.71 -126.88 -64.85
CA ALA A 45 -0.24 -126.65 -63.48
C ALA A 45 -0.87 -125.39 -62.86
N ALA A 46 -0.99 -124.32 -63.64
CA ALA A 46 -1.68 -123.10 -63.22
C ALA A 46 -3.18 -123.34 -63.01
N ARG A 47 -3.85 -124.05 -63.91
CA ARG A 47 -5.29 -124.37 -63.80
C ARG A 47 -5.61 -125.23 -62.58
N VAL A 48 -4.91 -126.36 -62.41
CA VAL A 48 -5.17 -127.30 -61.31
C VAL A 48 -4.92 -126.68 -59.94
N THR A 49 -4.01 -125.70 -59.85
CA THR A 49 -3.74 -124.96 -58.60
C THR A 49 -4.56 -123.66 -58.46
N ARG A 50 -5.38 -123.32 -59.46
CA ARG A 50 -6.08 -122.02 -59.61
C ARG A 50 -5.14 -120.82 -59.47
N THR A 51 -3.96 -120.91 -60.07
CA THR A 51 -3.00 -119.81 -60.15
C THR A 51 -2.91 -119.25 -61.57
N SER A 52 -2.33 -118.06 -61.70
CA SER A 52 -2.03 -117.52 -63.02
C SER A 52 -0.84 -118.24 -63.63
N GLU A 53 -0.86 -118.42 -64.95
CA GLU A 53 0.24 -119.05 -65.70
C GLU A 53 1.58 -118.33 -65.48
N ALA A 54 1.54 -117.00 -65.29
CA ALA A 54 2.72 -116.21 -64.93
C ALA A 54 3.34 -116.63 -63.59
N MET A 55 2.53 -117.05 -62.61
CA MET A 55 3.04 -117.54 -61.33
C MET A 55 3.68 -118.91 -61.46
N ALA A 56 3.06 -119.83 -62.21
CA ALA A 56 3.64 -121.13 -62.50
C ALA A 56 5.01 -121.02 -63.18
N ARG A 57 5.16 -120.09 -64.14
CA ARG A 57 6.46 -119.79 -64.74
C ARG A 57 7.47 -119.21 -63.76
N ARG A 58 7.03 -118.38 -62.81
CA ARG A 58 7.91 -117.85 -61.74
C ARG A 58 8.47 -118.98 -60.88
N TRP A 59 7.68 -120.01 -60.58
CA TRP A 59 8.16 -121.18 -59.84
C TRP A 59 9.26 -121.93 -60.59
N VAL A 60 9.15 -122.05 -61.91
CA VAL A 60 10.22 -122.60 -62.75
C VAL A 60 11.46 -121.72 -62.74
N THR A 61 11.33 -120.42 -63.02
CA THR A 61 12.49 -119.50 -63.09
C THR A 61 13.18 -119.29 -61.74
N SER A 62 12.49 -119.54 -60.64
CA SER A 62 13.06 -119.49 -59.28
C SER A 62 13.64 -120.83 -58.81
N GLY A 63 13.57 -121.87 -59.64
CA GLY A 63 14.08 -123.21 -59.30
C GLY A 63 13.23 -123.99 -58.30
N ARG A 64 12.03 -123.50 -57.99
CA ARG A 64 11.08 -124.16 -57.07
C ARG A 64 10.37 -125.33 -57.75
N LEU A 65 9.99 -125.15 -59.00
CA LEU A 65 9.34 -126.18 -59.80
C LEU A 65 10.33 -126.75 -60.80
N ARG A 66 10.55 -128.05 -60.72
CA ARG A 66 11.50 -128.74 -61.58
C ARG A 66 10.85 -129.05 -62.93
N VAL A 67 11.65 -128.95 -63.99
CA VAL A 67 11.17 -129.09 -65.37
C VAL A 67 11.79 -130.32 -66.00
N LYS A 68 11.05 -131.00 -66.89
CA LYS A 68 11.61 -132.05 -67.73
C LYS A 68 12.69 -131.48 -68.65
N GLU A 69 13.82 -132.18 -68.79
CA GLU A 69 14.80 -131.81 -69.81
C GLU A 69 14.19 -132.08 -71.19
N GLU A 70 14.05 -131.03 -72.00
CA GLU A 70 13.51 -131.08 -73.34
C GLU A 70 14.56 -130.55 -74.33
N PRO A 71 14.59 -131.06 -75.57
CA PRO A 71 15.54 -130.61 -76.58
C PRO A 71 15.44 -129.10 -76.81
N VAL A 72 16.59 -128.46 -77.04
CA VAL A 72 16.72 -127.00 -77.18
C VAL A 72 15.78 -126.50 -78.30
N GLY A 73 14.78 -125.69 -77.94
CA GLY A 73 13.80 -125.11 -78.88
C GLY A 73 12.34 -125.10 -78.41
N VAL A 74 12.00 -125.86 -77.37
CA VAL A 74 10.61 -125.87 -76.84
C VAL A 74 10.30 -124.54 -76.10
N PRO A 75 9.18 -123.85 -76.43
CA PRO A 75 8.80 -122.62 -75.76
C PRO A 75 8.69 -122.78 -74.24
N PRO A 76 9.12 -121.80 -73.42
CA PRO A 76 9.03 -121.91 -71.97
C PRO A 76 7.63 -122.15 -71.39
N ARG A 77 6.57 -121.91 -72.17
CA ARG A 77 5.17 -122.09 -71.76
C ARG A 77 4.70 -123.55 -71.82
N THR A 78 5.28 -124.34 -72.72
CA THR A 78 4.88 -125.72 -72.98
C THR A 78 5.75 -126.73 -72.24
N ARG A 79 6.73 -126.23 -71.47
CA ARG A 79 7.59 -127.05 -70.63
C ARG A 79 6.76 -127.91 -69.68
N LEU A 80 7.12 -129.18 -69.63
CA LEU A 80 6.47 -130.15 -68.77
C LEU A 80 7.07 -130.12 -67.36
N VAL A 81 6.19 -130.10 -66.37
CA VAL A 81 6.52 -130.14 -64.94
C VAL A 81 5.83 -131.35 -64.31
N ARG A 82 6.39 -131.87 -63.22
CA ARG A 82 5.78 -133.00 -62.52
C ARG A 82 4.57 -132.55 -61.74
N LEU A 83 3.50 -133.33 -61.81
CA LEU A 83 2.31 -133.12 -61.00
C LEU A 83 2.66 -133.17 -59.50
N SER A 84 3.53 -134.11 -59.12
CA SER A 84 4.03 -134.26 -57.74
C SER A 84 4.74 -133.00 -57.22
N ASP A 85 5.60 -132.38 -58.04
CA ASP A 85 6.29 -131.14 -57.65
C ASP A 85 5.34 -129.92 -57.62
N VAL A 86 4.31 -129.90 -58.47
CA VAL A 86 3.27 -128.87 -58.40
C VAL A 86 2.49 -129.00 -57.10
N ALA A 87 2.10 -130.23 -56.71
CA ALA A 87 1.40 -130.51 -55.45
C ALA A 87 2.21 -130.09 -54.21
N LYS A 88 3.54 -130.27 -54.23
CA LYS A 88 4.45 -129.82 -53.16
C LYS A 88 4.46 -128.29 -53.00
N ILE A 89 4.34 -127.54 -54.11
CA ILE A 89 4.34 -126.08 -54.07
C ILE A 89 2.98 -125.53 -53.65
N ARG A 90 1.89 -126.13 -54.15
CA ARG A 90 0.53 -125.67 -53.87
C ARG A 90 -0.46 -126.84 -53.99
N PRO A 91 -1.47 -126.95 -53.10
CA PRO A 91 -2.48 -127.98 -53.20
C PRO A 91 -3.21 -127.92 -54.55
N ILE A 92 -3.39 -129.09 -55.16
CA ILE A 92 -4.17 -129.30 -56.38
C ILE A 92 -5.65 -129.15 -55.99
N VAL A 93 -6.27 -128.04 -56.42
CA VAL A 93 -7.67 -127.71 -56.08
C VAL A 93 -8.64 -128.42 -57.02
N ASP A 94 -8.22 -128.63 -58.27
CA ASP A 94 -9.05 -129.26 -59.29
C ASP A 94 -8.20 -130.25 -60.10
N PRO A 95 -8.11 -131.52 -59.67
CA PRO A 95 -7.35 -132.54 -60.40
C PRO A 95 -7.94 -132.82 -61.78
N THR A 96 -9.23 -132.51 -61.99
CA THR A 96 -9.93 -132.68 -63.28
C THR A 96 -9.74 -131.52 -64.25
N ALA A 97 -9.23 -130.37 -63.79
CA ALA A 97 -8.91 -129.23 -64.64
C ALA A 97 -7.58 -129.39 -65.41
N ALA A 98 -6.75 -130.37 -65.05
CA ALA A 98 -5.74 -130.88 -65.98
C ALA A 98 -6.53 -131.48 -67.13
N ILE A 99 -6.28 -131.04 -68.38
CA ILE A 99 -6.98 -131.57 -69.54
C ILE A 99 -6.73 -133.08 -69.60
N THR A 100 -7.59 -133.86 -68.98
CA THR A 100 -7.73 -135.28 -69.24
C THR A 100 -8.12 -135.34 -70.70
N GLY A 101 -7.35 -136.04 -71.54
CA GLY A 101 -7.67 -136.28 -72.95
C GLY A 101 -8.98 -137.07 -73.17
N GLU A 102 -9.85 -137.18 -72.16
CA GLU A 102 -11.21 -137.68 -72.28
C GLU A 102 -12.06 -136.68 -73.07
N VAL A 103 -12.01 -136.81 -74.40
CA VAL A 103 -13.08 -136.36 -75.29
C VAL A 103 -14.34 -137.13 -74.91
N ARG A 104 -15.08 -136.66 -73.91
CA ARG A 104 -16.43 -137.17 -73.65
C ARG A 104 -17.28 -136.81 -74.87
N LYS A 105 -17.85 -137.83 -75.51
CA LYS A 105 -18.78 -137.66 -76.63
C LYS A 105 -19.90 -136.74 -76.20
N LEU A 106 -20.12 -135.67 -76.97
CA LEU A 106 -21.25 -134.76 -76.78
C LEU A 106 -22.53 -135.60 -76.88
N ASP A 107 -23.24 -135.77 -75.77
CA ASP A 107 -24.48 -136.55 -75.74
C ASP A 107 -25.62 -135.72 -76.35
N LEU A 108 -25.74 -135.79 -77.68
CA LEU A 108 -26.73 -135.06 -78.47
C LEU A 108 -28.18 -135.40 -78.06
N ALA A 109 -28.41 -136.55 -77.42
CA ALA A 109 -29.73 -136.94 -76.94
C ALA A 109 -30.13 -136.23 -75.63
N SER A 110 -29.17 -135.69 -74.87
CA SER A 110 -29.43 -134.95 -73.62
C SER A 110 -29.84 -133.48 -73.85
N ILE A 111 -29.52 -132.93 -75.02
CA ILE A 111 -29.75 -131.51 -75.35
C ILE A 111 -31.23 -131.12 -75.29
N PRO A 112 -32.20 -131.88 -75.85
CA PRO A 112 -33.62 -131.52 -75.75
C PRO A 112 -34.14 -131.54 -74.31
N ARG A 113 -33.64 -132.46 -73.46
CA ARG A 113 -34.02 -132.52 -72.04
C ARG A 113 -33.49 -131.32 -71.28
N GLN A 114 -32.26 -130.91 -71.55
CA GLN A 114 -31.67 -129.69 -70.97
C GLN A 114 -32.42 -128.44 -71.44
N GLN A 115 -32.82 -128.36 -72.72
CA GLN A 115 -33.61 -127.24 -73.23
C GLN A 115 -34.98 -127.13 -72.54
N LEU A 116 -35.67 -128.26 -72.32
CA LEU A 116 -36.94 -128.28 -71.59
C LEU A 116 -36.75 -127.78 -70.15
N GLN A 117 -35.73 -128.27 -69.46
CA GLN A 117 -35.42 -127.83 -68.09
C GLN A 117 -35.10 -126.33 -68.02
N ILE A 118 -34.31 -125.81 -68.96
CA ILE A 118 -34.01 -124.36 -69.06
C ILE A 118 -35.29 -123.55 -69.26
N MET A 119 -36.24 -124.01 -70.06
CA MET A 119 -37.52 -123.32 -70.25
C MET A 119 -38.36 -123.30 -68.98
N GLU A 120 -38.43 -124.43 -68.26
CA GLU A 120 -39.14 -124.51 -66.97
C GLU A 120 -38.49 -123.58 -65.92
N ASP A 121 -37.16 -123.61 -65.82
CA ASP A 121 -36.42 -122.73 -64.91
C ASP A 121 -36.59 -121.25 -65.29
N HIS A 122 -36.62 -120.93 -66.60
CA HIS A 122 -36.90 -119.58 -67.07
C HIS A 122 -38.29 -119.09 -66.70
N GLN A 123 -39.32 -119.94 -66.86
CA GLN A 123 -40.69 -119.60 -66.44
C GLN A 123 -40.78 -119.38 -64.93
N ARG A 124 -40.12 -120.23 -64.13
CA ARG A 124 -40.01 -120.03 -62.68
C ARG A 124 -39.32 -118.72 -62.33
N LEU A 125 -38.23 -118.39 -63.02
CA LEU A 125 -37.52 -117.12 -62.82
C LEU A 125 -38.42 -115.92 -63.12
N LEU A 126 -39.16 -115.93 -64.23
CA LEU A 126 -40.10 -114.84 -64.55
C LEU A 126 -41.17 -114.65 -63.47
N LEU A 127 -41.72 -115.73 -62.92
CA LEU A 127 -42.67 -115.65 -61.81
C LEU A 127 -42.01 -115.09 -60.54
N THR A 128 -40.79 -115.51 -60.20
CA THR A 128 -40.07 -114.97 -59.04
C THR A 128 -39.72 -113.49 -59.22
N ILE A 129 -39.35 -113.07 -60.43
CA ILE A 129 -39.08 -111.67 -60.75
C ILE A 129 -40.36 -110.84 -60.63
N GLY A 130 -41.49 -111.33 -61.16
CA GLY A 130 -42.78 -110.64 -61.04
C GLY A 130 -43.23 -110.48 -59.58
N ALA A 131 -43.04 -111.51 -58.75
CA ALA A 131 -43.33 -111.45 -57.33
C ALA A 131 -42.42 -110.45 -56.59
N LEU A 132 -41.12 -110.43 -56.91
CA LEU A 132 -40.17 -109.47 -56.35
C LEU A 132 -40.49 -108.03 -56.78
N GLN A 133 -40.86 -107.81 -58.04
CA GLN A 133 -41.26 -106.50 -58.54
C GLN A 133 -42.51 -106.00 -57.80
N SER A 134 -43.53 -106.85 -57.67
CA SER A 134 -44.75 -106.51 -56.93
C SER A 134 -44.43 -106.16 -55.46
N GLY A 135 -43.57 -106.93 -54.81
CA GLY A 135 -43.15 -106.66 -53.43
C GLY A 135 -42.32 -105.38 -53.27
N VAL A 136 -41.47 -105.05 -54.25
CA VAL A 136 -40.71 -103.78 -54.26
C VAL A 136 -41.65 -102.59 -54.46
N ASP A 137 -42.64 -102.71 -55.33
CA ASP A 137 -43.64 -101.66 -55.56
C ASP A 137 -44.48 -101.43 -54.31
N GLU A 138 -44.96 -102.50 -53.66
CA GLU A 138 -45.67 -102.43 -52.37
C GLU A 138 -44.81 -101.75 -51.30
N PHE A 139 -43.57 -102.20 -51.11
CA PHE A 139 -42.65 -101.60 -50.14
C PHE A 139 -42.33 -100.12 -50.46
N SER A 140 -42.20 -99.77 -51.74
CA SER A 140 -42.01 -98.38 -52.18
C SER A 140 -43.22 -97.50 -51.88
N THR A 141 -44.44 -98.03 -52.04
CA THR A 141 -45.68 -97.33 -51.68
C THR A 141 -45.79 -97.14 -50.17
N GLU A 142 -45.44 -98.16 -49.38
CA GLU A 142 -45.44 -98.10 -47.92
C GLU A 142 -44.45 -97.04 -47.40
N ILE A 143 -43.22 -97.01 -47.94
CA ILE A 143 -42.23 -95.98 -47.60
C ILE A 143 -42.75 -94.58 -47.97
N ARG A 144 -43.33 -94.41 -49.16
CA ARG A 144 -43.86 -93.12 -49.60
C ARG A 144 -44.99 -92.64 -48.69
N ASP A 145 -45.89 -93.53 -48.30
CA ASP A 145 -47.00 -93.19 -47.40
C ASP A 145 -46.53 -92.91 -45.97
N ARG A 146 -45.49 -93.62 -45.50
CA ARG A 146 -44.86 -93.33 -44.22
C ARG A 146 -44.18 -91.96 -44.22
N LEU A 147 -43.39 -91.64 -45.26
CA LEU A 147 -42.72 -90.35 -45.39
C LEU A 147 -43.73 -89.20 -45.50
N ARG A 148 -44.85 -89.39 -46.22
CA ARG A 148 -45.95 -88.40 -46.27
C ARG A 148 -46.55 -88.16 -44.88
N ARG A 149 -46.84 -89.21 -44.12
CA ARG A 149 -47.34 -89.09 -42.75
C ARG A 149 -46.36 -88.37 -41.82
N GLU A 150 -45.07 -88.69 -41.92
CA GLU A 150 -44.02 -88.03 -41.12
C GLU A 150 -43.89 -86.54 -41.51
N LEU A 151 -44.00 -86.19 -42.80
CA LEU A 151 -44.04 -84.80 -43.26
C LEU A 151 -45.26 -84.04 -42.73
N ASP A 152 -46.46 -84.62 -42.83
CA ASP A 152 -47.69 -84.01 -42.32
C ASP A 152 -47.62 -83.79 -40.80
N GLU A 153 -47.01 -84.73 -40.07
CA GLU A 153 -46.83 -84.60 -38.62
C GLU A 153 -45.81 -83.49 -38.27
N LEU A 154 -44.71 -83.42 -39.01
CA LEU A 154 -43.72 -82.35 -38.84
C LEU A 154 -44.31 -80.98 -39.16
N GLU A 155 -45.10 -80.86 -40.23
CA GLU A 155 -45.79 -79.62 -40.60
C GLU A 155 -46.77 -79.18 -39.50
N LYS A 156 -47.58 -80.11 -38.98
CA LYS A 156 -48.48 -79.84 -37.83
C LYS A 156 -47.71 -79.40 -36.60
N ARG A 157 -46.59 -80.06 -36.27
CA ARG A 157 -45.73 -79.68 -35.13
C ARG A 157 -45.13 -78.30 -35.34
N LEU A 158 -44.67 -77.99 -36.54
CA LEU A 158 -44.09 -76.68 -36.88
C LEU A 158 -45.13 -75.56 -36.79
N ASN A 159 -46.32 -75.75 -37.37
CA ASN A 159 -47.43 -74.80 -37.28
C ASN A 159 -47.84 -74.59 -35.81
N SER A 160 -47.98 -75.66 -35.02
CA SER A 160 -48.31 -75.53 -33.59
C SER A 160 -47.24 -74.77 -32.80
N ARG A 161 -45.96 -74.89 -33.18
CA ARG A 161 -44.86 -74.15 -32.56
C ARG A 161 -44.88 -72.69 -32.99
N GLN A 162 -45.17 -72.42 -34.26
CA GLN A 162 -45.35 -71.07 -34.78
C GLN A 162 -46.50 -70.35 -34.06
N ASP A 163 -47.65 -70.99 -33.90
CA ASP A 163 -48.80 -70.42 -33.18
C ASP A 163 -48.46 -70.10 -31.72
N ARG A 164 -47.73 -71.01 -31.04
CA ARG A 164 -47.27 -70.77 -29.66
C ARG A 164 -46.29 -69.61 -29.55
N VAL A 165 -45.37 -69.48 -30.50
CA VAL A 165 -44.42 -68.35 -30.53
C VAL A 165 -45.16 -67.05 -30.82
N SER A 166 -46.12 -67.04 -31.74
CA SER A 166 -46.95 -65.86 -32.02
C SER A 166 -47.74 -65.43 -30.79
N ALA A 167 -48.43 -66.37 -30.13
CA ALA A 167 -49.19 -66.09 -28.92
C ALA A 167 -48.29 -65.59 -27.77
N ALA A 168 -47.09 -66.15 -27.61
CA ALA A 168 -46.13 -65.70 -26.61
C ALA A 168 -45.62 -64.28 -26.89
N LEU A 169 -45.34 -63.94 -28.16
CA LEU A 169 -44.93 -62.60 -28.56
C LEU A 169 -46.06 -61.59 -28.34
N GLU A 170 -47.30 -61.91 -28.73
CA GLU A 170 -48.47 -61.07 -28.47
C GLU A 170 -48.65 -60.82 -26.97
N GLN A 171 -48.51 -61.86 -26.15
CA GLN A 171 -48.57 -61.72 -24.70
C GLN A 171 -47.47 -60.78 -24.18
N GLN A 172 -46.22 -60.93 -24.63
CA GLN A 172 -45.12 -60.05 -24.24
C GLN A 172 -45.36 -58.59 -24.67
N PHE A 173 -45.88 -58.36 -25.87
CA PHE A 173 -46.24 -57.01 -26.30
C PHE A 173 -47.31 -56.39 -25.40
N THR A 174 -48.37 -57.14 -25.05
CA THR A 174 -49.40 -56.62 -24.15
C THR A 174 -48.87 -56.34 -22.74
N GLU A 175 -47.89 -57.11 -22.26
CA GLU A 175 -47.24 -56.89 -20.96
C GLU A 175 -46.33 -55.65 -20.99
N ILE A 176 -45.56 -55.46 -22.08
CA ILE A 176 -44.75 -54.26 -22.31
C ILE A 176 -45.64 -53.02 -22.43
N GLU A 177 -46.77 -53.09 -23.15
CA GLU A 177 -47.70 -51.96 -23.24
C GLU A 177 -48.31 -51.60 -21.87
N LYS A 178 -48.65 -52.59 -21.06
CA LYS A 178 -49.15 -52.37 -19.70
C LYS A 178 -48.08 -51.72 -18.81
N SER A 179 -46.84 -52.22 -18.85
CA SER A 179 -45.76 -51.66 -18.04
C SER A 179 -45.39 -50.24 -18.49
N LEU A 180 -45.35 -49.97 -19.80
CA LEU A 180 -45.15 -48.63 -20.35
C LEU A 180 -46.27 -47.67 -19.92
N LYS A 181 -47.53 -48.10 -19.94
CA LYS A 181 -48.65 -47.28 -19.44
C LYS A 181 -48.49 -46.91 -17.97
N VAL A 182 -48.09 -47.86 -17.12
CA VAL A 182 -47.84 -47.59 -15.69
C VAL A 182 -46.71 -46.57 -15.50
N VAL A 183 -45.59 -46.73 -16.23
CA VAL A 183 -44.47 -45.78 -16.16
C VAL A 183 -44.87 -44.40 -16.66
N LEU A 184 -45.65 -44.31 -17.74
CA LEU A 184 -46.15 -43.03 -18.25
C LEU A 184 -47.12 -42.36 -17.28
N THR A 185 -47.98 -43.11 -16.60
CA THR A 185 -48.86 -42.56 -15.56
C THR A 185 -48.07 -42.07 -14.34
N ASP A 186 -47.06 -42.82 -13.89
CA ASP A 186 -46.22 -42.39 -12.77
C ASP A 186 -45.41 -41.13 -13.10
N LEU A 187 -44.86 -41.05 -14.32
CA LEU A 187 -44.17 -39.85 -14.80
C LEU A 187 -45.11 -38.64 -14.88
N ALA A 188 -46.34 -38.82 -15.35
CA ALA A 188 -47.35 -37.76 -15.39
C ALA A 188 -47.72 -37.28 -13.97
N ASP A 189 -47.88 -38.20 -13.01
CA ASP A 189 -48.15 -37.87 -11.61
C ASP A 189 -46.97 -37.13 -10.96
N GLN A 190 -45.73 -37.56 -11.24
CA GLN A 190 -44.52 -36.88 -10.77
C GLN A 190 -44.41 -35.46 -11.30
N LEU A 191 -44.63 -35.25 -12.60
CA LEU A 191 -44.62 -33.92 -13.21
C LEU A 191 -45.72 -33.03 -12.62
N THR A 192 -46.91 -33.58 -12.36
CA THR A 192 -48.02 -32.84 -11.75
C THR A 192 -47.69 -32.42 -10.32
N ARG A 193 -47.07 -33.30 -9.52
CA ARG A 193 -46.61 -32.96 -8.16
C ARG A 193 -45.52 -31.89 -8.20
N GLN A 194 -44.58 -32.00 -9.13
CA GLN A 194 -43.51 -31.01 -9.28
C GLN A 194 -44.05 -29.63 -9.67
N ASP A 195 -45.04 -29.57 -10.56
CA ASP A 195 -45.73 -28.32 -10.92
C ASP A 195 -46.44 -27.70 -9.70
N GLN A 196 -47.17 -28.51 -8.92
CA GLN A 196 -47.83 -28.05 -7.69
C GLN A 196 -46.82 -27.52 -6.65
N GLU A 197 -45.69 -28.21 -6.44
CA GLU A 197 -44.63 -27.73 -5.55
C GLU A 197 -44.03 -26.42 -6.05
N GLN A 198 -43.80 -26.27 -7.36
CA GLN A 198 -43.31 -25.02 -7.94
C GLN A 198 -44.30 -23.88 -7.79
N GLN A 199 -45.59 -24.13 -8.02
CA GLN A 199 -46.66 -23.16 -7.80
C GLN A 199 -46.72 -22.72 -6.33
N HIS A 200 -46.61 -23.65 -5.38
CA HIS A 200 -46.57 -23.34 -3.96
C HIS A 200 -45.35 -22.47 -3.60
N ARG A 201 -44.15 -22.82 -4.09
CA ARG A 201 -42.94 -22.01 -3.87
C ARG A 201 -43.05 -20.62 -4.46
N LEU A 202 -43.68 -20.48 -5.63
CA LEU A 202 -43.94 -19.18 -6.24
C LEU A 202 -44.95 -18.36 -5.42
N GLN A 203 -45.99 -19.00 -4.88
CA GLN A 203 -46.93 -18.34 -3.98
C GLN A 203 -46.25 -17.88 -2.68
N GLU A 204 -45.46 -18.73 -2.03
CA GLU A 204 -44.68 -18.36 -0.84
C GLU A 204 -43.67 -17.23 -1.12
N ALA A 205 -43.01 -17.25 -2.29
CA ALA A 205 -42.11 -16.17 -2.68
C ALA A 205 -42.89 -14.87 -2.92
N SER A 206 -44.07 -14.96 -3.54
CA SER A 206 -44.96 -13.82 -3.76
C SER A 206 -45.44 -13.21 -2.45
N THR A 207 -45.86 -14.02 -1.48
CA THR A 207 -46.30 -13.52 -0.17
C THR A 207 -45.14 -12.87 0.58
N ARG A 208 -43.95 -13.47 0.57
CA ARG A 208 -42.75 -12.86 1.19
C ARG A 208 -42.36 -11.53 0.54
N LEU A 209 -42.46 -11.42 -0.79
CA LEU A 209 -42.21 -10.17 -1.49
C LEU A 209 -43.24 -9.10 -1.13
N GLN A 210 -44.51 -9.48 -0.98
CA GLN A 210 -45.57 -8.58 -0.54
C GLN A 210 -45.31 -8.09 0.89
N GLU A 211 -45.02 -9.00 1.83
CA GLU A 211 -44.67 -8.65 3.22
C GLU A 211 -43.45 -7.72 3.28
N ALA A 212 -42.40 -8.01 2.52
CA ALA A 212 -41.22 -7.15 2.42
C ALA A 212 -41.55 -5.76 1.86
N SER A 213 -42.43 -5.68 0.86
CA SER A 213 -42.92 -4.42 0.30
C SER A 213 -43.69 -3.61 1.35
N GLU A 214 -44.59 -4.24 2.10
CA GLU A 214 -45.36 -3.59 3.17
C GLU A 214 -44.44 -3.07 4.29
N HIS A 215 -43.42 -3.85 4.67
CA HIS A 215 -42.40 -3.40 5.63
C HIS A 215 -41.59 -2.21 5.13
N LEU A 216 -41.18 -2.21 3.85
CA LEU A 216 -40.46 -1.08 3.24
C LEU A 216 -41.33 0.18 3.18
N GLU A 217 -42.61 0.06 2.83
CA GLU A 217 -43.54 1.18 2.86
C GLU A 217 -43.72 1.76 4.27
N LEU A 218 -43.81 0.91 5.29
CA LEU A 218 -43.93 1.33 6.68
C LEU A 218 -42.66 2.05 7.14
N ALA A 219 -41.48 1.49 6.87
CA ALA A 219 -40.19 2.11 7.16
C ALA A 219 -40.03 3.46 6.44
N GLN A 220 -40.46 3.57 5.18
CA GLN A 220 -40.44 4.82 4.43
C GLN A 220 -41.37 5.87 5.05
N LYS A 221 -42.58 5.48 5.50
CA LYS A 221 -43.50 6.37 6.22
C LYS A 221 -42.91 6.86 7.54
N GLU A 222 -42.23 5.99 8.29
CA GLU A 222 -41.55 6.38 9.53
C GLU A 222 -40.38 7.33 9.28
N GLN A 223 -39.57 7.05 8.25
CA GLN A 223 -38.48 7.93 7.84
C GLN A 223 -39.01 9.32 7.42
N GLN A 224 -40.11 9.37 6.66
CA GLN A 224 -40.74 10.64 6.27
C GLN A 224 -41.23 11.43 7.49
N LYS A 225 -41.90 10.76 8.45
CA LYS A 225 -42.30 11.40 9.71
C LYS A 225 -41.10 11.95 10.49
N HIS A 226 -40.00 11.21 10.53
CA HIS A 226 -38.78 11.66 11.18
C HIS A 226 -38.19 12.90 10.52
N ILE A 227 -38.13 12.92 9.18
CA ILE A 227 -37.71 14.09 8.38
C ILE A 227 -38.61 15.29 8.68
N ASP A 228 -39.93 15.12 8.67
CA ASP A 228 -40.89 16.19 8.95
C ASP A 228 -40.71 16.75 10.37
N ASN A 229 -40.43 15.88 11.35
CA ASN A 229 -40.14 16.30 12.73
C ASN A 229 -38.84 17.11 12.82
N LEU A 230 -37.77 16.69 12.14
CA LEU A 230 -36.52 17.45 12.07
C LEU A 230 -36.70 18.83 11.43
N TYR A 231 -37.52 18.92 10.37
CA TYR A 231 -37.86 20.22 9.78
C TYR A 231 -38.63 21.11 10.77
N ARG A 232 -39.60 20.57 11.51
CA ARG A 232 -40.33 21.33 12.54
C ARG A 232 -39.42 21.81 13.67
N GLU A 233 -38.49 20.96 14.13
CA GLU A 233 -37.51 21.33 15.16
C GLU A 233 -36.57 22.43 14.67
N LYS A 234 -36.04 22.28 13.44
CA LYS A 234 -35.22 23.31 12.80
C LYS A 234 -35.96 24.63 12.66
N ASP A 235 -37.22 24.61 12.24
CA ASP A 235 -38.05 25.81 12.12
C ASP A 235 -38.31 26.47 13.48
N ALA A 236 -38.52 25.68 14.54
CA ALA A 236 -38.67 26.19 15.90
C ALA A 236 -37.37 26.86 16.39
N LEU A 237 -36.21 26.24 16.15
CA LEU A 237 -34.90 26.82 16.46
C LEU A 237 -34.63 28.10 15.68
N LEU A 238 -34.94 28.13 14.38
CA LEU A 238 -34.81 29.33 13.56
C LEU A 238 -35.69 30.47 14.08
N ARG A 239 -36.94 30.17 14.48
CA ARG A 239 -37.83 31.17 15.11
C ARG A 239 -37.27 31.69 16.43
N MET A 240 -36.71 30.82 17.26
CA MET A 240 -36.05 31.20 18.51
C MET A 240 -34.89 32.17 18.22
N HIS A 241 -33.97 31.82 17.32
CA HIS A 241 -32.85 32.70 16.94
C HIS A 241 -33.30 34.03 16.31
N ILE A 242 -34.38 34.02 15.51
CA ILE A 242 -34.97 35.27 14.99
C ILE A 242 -35.49 36.15 16.14
N ASN A 243 -36.07 35.56 17.17
CA ASN A 243 -36.53 36.32 18.33
C ASN A 243 -35.35 36.83 19.18
N ASP A 244 -34.32 36.01 19.39
CA ASP A 244 -33.09 36.41 20.11
C ASP A 244 -32.39 37.56 19.40
N THR A 245 -32.23 37.48 18.08
CA THR A 245 -31.62 38.55 17.28
C THR A 245 -32.46 39.83 17.29
N LYS A 246 -33.79 39.73 17.35
CA LYS A 246 -34.67 40.89 17.55
C LYS A 246 -34.49 41.51 18.94
N ALA A 247 -34.39 40.69 19.99
CA ALA A 247 -34.14 41.15 21.35
C ALA A 247 -32.79 41.86 21.46
N ILE A 248 -31.71 41.24 20.96
CA ILE A 248 -30.37 41.86 20.91
C ILE A 248 -30.40 43.17 20.12
N ARG A 249 -31.12 43.23 18.98
CA ARG A 249 -31.27 44.47 18.23
C ARG A 249 -32.00 45.54 19.05
N LEU A 250 -33.05 45.18 19.79
CA LEU A 250 -33.76 46.11 20.66
C LEU A 250 -32.84 46.64 21.76
N ASP A 251 -32.07 45.77 22.41
CA ASP A 251 -31.09 46.15 23.44
C ASP A 251 -29.99 47.06 22.88
N LEU A 252 -29.47 46.78 21.68
CA LEU A 252 -28.50 47.66 21.02
C LEU A 252 -29.11 49.03 20.67
N THR A 253 -30.40 49.08 20.30
CA THR A 253 -31.07 50.36 20.04
C THR A 253 -31.29 51.17 21.32
N THR A 254 -31.63 50.51 22.44
CA THR A 254 -31.82 51.19 23.73
C THR A 254 -30.48 51.67 24.30
N GLU A 255 -29.42 50.86 24.18
CA GLU A 255 -28.05 51.29 24.50
C GLU A 255 -27.59 52.43 23.59
N GLY A 256 -27.91 52.40 22.30
CA GLY A 256 -27.65 53.48 21.36
C GLY A 256 -28.31 54.79 21.78
N GLN A 257 -29.60 54.73 22.14
CA GLN A 257 -30.34 55.88 22.67
C GLN A 257 -29.74 56.40 23.99
N ALA A 258 -29.36 55.50 24.91
CA ALA A 258 -28.70 55.87 26.16
C ALA A 258 -27.34 56.56 25.93
N ARG A 259 -26.54 56.06 24.97
CA ARG A 259 -25.27 56.69 24.57
C ARG A 259 -25.48 58.07 23.96
N GLU A 260 -26.47 58.23 23.08
CA GLU A 260 -26.81 59.55 22.53
C GLU A 260 -27.24 60.53 23.63
N GLN A 261 -28.02 60.07 24.60
CA GLN A 261 -28.45 60.91 25.71
C GLN A 261 -27.27 61.32 26.59
N LEU A 262 -26.38 60.38 26.92
CA LEU A 262 -25.13 60.70 27.62
C LEU A 262 -24.27 61.69 26.84
N GLN A 263 -24.14 61.54 25.51
CA GLN A 263 -23.41 62.50 24.68
C GLN A 263 -24.02 63.90 24.74
N ARG A 264 -25.35 64.02 24.72
CA ARG A 264 -26.04 65.32 24.88
C ARG A 264 -25.81 65.91 26.27
N ASP A 265 -25.87 65.10 27.31
CA ASP A 265 -25.63 65.54 28.69
C ASP A 265 -24.18 66.00 28.87
N LEU A 266 -23.22 65.28 28.28
CA LEU A 266 -21.79 65.60 28.32
C LEU A 266 -21.50 66.90 27.56
N ALA A 267 -22.04 67.07 26.34
CA ALA A 267 -21.96 68.31 25.59
C ALA A 267 -22.61 69.49 26.34
N GLY A 268 -23.73 69.24 27.04
CA GLY A 268 -24.37 70.23 27.91
C GLY A 268 -23.51 70.62 29.12
N ALA A 269 -22.83 69.66 29.73
CA ALA A 269 -21.92 69.89 30.84
C ALA A 269 -20.66 70.66 30.41
N GLU A 270 -20.07 70.30 29.28
CA GLU A 270 -18.94 71.03 28.67
C GLU A 270 -19.30 72.48 28.39
N LYS A 271 -20.49 72.73 27.82
CA LYS A 271 -20.99 74.09 27.59
C LYS A 271 -21.11 74.90 28.89
N ARG A 272 -21.67 74.31 29.95
CA ARG A 272 -21.77 74.97 31.27
C ARG A 272 -20.40 75.24 31.87
N GLN A 273 -19.44 74.34 31.70
CA GLN A 273 -18.07 74.54 32.15
C GLN A 273 -17.41 75.69 31.38
N GLN A 274 -17.62 75.77 30.07
CA GLN A 274 -17.11 76.85 29.24
C GLN A 274 -17.71 78.21 29.65
N GLU A 275 -19.03 78.29 29.86
CA GLU A 275 -19.71 79.48 30.37
C GLU A 275 -19.19 79.89 31.77
N ALA A 276 -18.92 78.92 32.65
CA ALA A 276 -18.36 79.19 33.98
C ALA A 276 -16.91 79.72 33.91
N LEU A 277 -16.09 79.17 33.00
CA LEU A 277 -14.73 79.64 32.76
C LEU A 277 -14.73 81.05 32.16
N GLU A 278 -15.60 81.33 31.18
CA GLU A 278 -15.78 82.66 30.61
C GLU A 278 -16.21 83.67 31.70
N GLY A 279 -17.13 83.27 32.60
CA GLY A 279 -17.51 84.07 33.76
C GLY A 279 -16.34 84.35 34.72
N GLN A 280 -15.48 83.36 35.00
CA GLN A 280 -14.29 83.54 35.83
C GLN A 280 -13.26 84.46 35.18
N VAL A 281 -13.03 84.32 33.87
CA VAL A 281 -12.14 85.20 33.10
C VAL A 281 -12.65 86.63 33.17
N HIS A 282 -13.96 86.85 33.00
CA HIS A 282 -14.53 88.18 33.09
C HIS A 282 -14.43 88.79 34.49
N ALA A 283 -14.61 87.99 35.55
CA ALA A 283 -14.42 88.43 36.93
C ALA A 283 -12.95 88.80 37.25
N LEU A 284 -11.99 88.01 36.76
CA LEU A 284 -10.56 88.31 36.89
C LEU A 284 -10.17 89.60 36.14
N GLN A 285 -10.78 89.84 34.99
CA GLN A 285 -10.54 91.03 34.19
C GLN A 285 -11.04 92.30 34.89
N GLN A 286 -12.22 92.26 35.51
CA GLN A 286 -12.72 93.35 36.35
C GLN A 286 -11.84 93.61 37.58
N LEU A 287 -11.29 92.56 38.19
CA LEU A 287 -10.39 92.67 39.34
C LEU A 287 -9.05 93.31 38.95
N LEU A 288 -8.52 92.99 37.77
CA LEU A 288 -7.33 93.63 37.21
C LEU A 288 -7.57 95.10 36.86
N GLU A 289 -8.74 95.47 36.34
CA GLU A 289 -9.09 96.88 36.09
C GLU A 289 -9.22 97.67 37.39
N GLN A 290 -9.80 97.09 38.45
CA GLN A 290 -9.83 97.71 39.78
C GLN A 290 -8.42 97.90 40.37
N GLN A 291 -7.55 96.91 40.26
CA GLN A 291 -6.18 96.99 40.76
C GLN A 291 -5.32 97.97 39.93
N GLY A 292 -5.53 98.04 38.61
CA GLY A 292 -4.91 99.02 37.73
C GLY A 292 -5.28 100.46 38.09
N GLY A 293 -6.57 100.71 38.38
CA GLY A 293 -7.03 102.02 38.85
C GLY A 293 -6.43 102.42 40.20
N GLN A 294 -6.22 101.47 41.11
CA GLN A 294 -5.59 101.74 42.42
C GLN A 294 -4.10 102.07 42.29
N LEU A 295 -3.36 101.39 41.40
CA LEU A 295 -1.94 101.67 41.16
C LEU A 295 -1.72 103.03 40.47
N GLN A 296 -2.64 103.44 39.59
CA GLN A 296 -2.57 104.75 38.94
C GLN A 296 -2.74 105.90 39.93
N VAL A 297 -3.67 105.78 40.89
CA VAL A 297 -3.85 106.76 41.97
C VAL A 297 -2.61 106.81 42.88
N GLN A 298 -1.97 105.66 43.15
CA GLN A 298 -0.74 105.60 43.97
C GLN A 298 0.46 106.26 43.28
N LEU A 299 0.60 106.11 41.97
CA LEU A 299 1.65 106.77 41.17
C LEU A 299 1.47 108.29 41.11
N GLU A 300 0.24 108.79 40.95
CA GLU A 300 -0.03 110.24 40.99
C GLU A 300 0.21 110.89 42.36
N THR A 301 0.03 110.14 43.47
CA THR A 301 0.44 110.62 44.80
C THR A 301 1.95 110.65 44.98
N LEU A 302 2.68 109.68 44.43
CA LEU A 302 4.15 109.62 44.51
C LEU A 302 4.83 110.74 43.69
N GLU A 303 4.30 111.10 42.52
CA GLU A 303 4.81 112.23 41.73
C GLU A 303 4.57 113.58 42.44
N ARG A 304 3.44 113.75 43.16
CA ARG A 304 3.17 114.96 43.95
C ARG A 304 4.07 115.09 45.18
N ASP A 305 4.44 113.97 45.81
CA ASP A 305 5.36 113.96 46.95
C ASP A 305 6.82 114.15 46.50
N GLN A 306 7.23 113.58 45.36
CA GLN A 306 8.55 113.87 44.76
C GLN A 306 8.72 115.33 44.33
N ALA A 307 7.67 115.99 43.80
CA ALA A 307 7.73 117.41 43.48
C ALA A 307 7.86 118.31 44.72
N ARG A 308 7.31 117.88 45.87
CA ARG A 308 7.47 118.56 47.17
C ARG A 308 8.87 118.37 47.76
N ASP A 309 9.42 117.16 47.67
CA ASP A 309 10.75 116.86 48.19
C ASP A 309 11.86 117.52 47.36
N VAL A 310 11.70 117.62 46.03
CA VAL A 310 12.63 118.37 45.16
C VAL A 310 12.55 119.87 45.45
N ALA A 311 11.36 120.45 45.65
CA ALA A 311 11.23 121.86 46.04
C ALA A 311 11.87 122.14 47.42
N ALA A 312 11.70 121.24 48.39
CA ALA A 312 12.29 121.34 49.73
C ALA A 312 13.83 121.22 49.70
N LEU A 313 14.38 120.30 48.90
CA LEU A 313 15.83 120.14 48.72
C LEU A 313 16.47 121.30 47.96
N THR A 314 15.76 121.92 47.02
CA THR A 314 16.25 123.11 46.29
C THR A 314 16.35 124.32 47.23
N THR A 315 15.36 124.55 48.09
CA THR A 315 15.45 125.59 49.14
C THR A 315 16.51 125.30 50.22
N GLN A 316 16.85 124.03 50.49
CA GLN A 316 17.95 123.69 51.40
C GLN A 316 19.32 123.86 50.74
N LEU A 317 19.42 123.67 49.43
CA LEU A 317 20.64 123.93 48.65
C LEU A 317 20.92 125.44 48.51
N ASP A 318 19.91 126.27 48.23
CA ASP A 318 20.05 127.73 48.18
C ASP A 318 20.47 128.31 49.55
N ALA A 319 19.94 127.75 50.65
CA ALA A 319 20.33 128.13 52.01
C ALA A 319 21.75 127.67 52.41
N LEU A 320 22.24 126.59 51.81
CA LEU A 320 23.61 126.10 52.01
C LEU A 320 24.62 126.84 51.12
N GLU A 321 24.22 127.27 49.92
CA GLU A 321 25.04 128.13 49.05
C GLU A 321 25.16 129.55 49.61
N GLU A 322 24.10 130.17 50.14
CA GLU A 322 24.22 131.44 50.88
C GLU A 322 25.11 131.31 52.13
N ARG A 323 25.03 130.16 52.84
CA ARG A 323 25.88 129.90 54.02
C ARG A 323 27.33 129.68 53.62
N ARG A 324 27.59 129.04 52.47
CA ARG A 324 28.92 128.85 51.90
C ARG A 324 29.52 130.15 51.42
N GLU A 325 28.79 131.01 50.72
CA GLU A 325 29.27 132.34 50.30
C GLU A 325 29.54 133.25 51.50
N ARG A 326 28.70 133.20 52.56
CA ARG A 326 28.99 133.90 53.82
C ARG A 326 30.21 133.33 54.54
N MET A 327 30.45 132.02 54.47
CA MET A 327 31.66 131.40 55.03
C MET A 327 32.91 131.68 54.19
N ASP A 328 32.83 131.73 52.87
CA ASP A 328 33.95 132.04 51.99
C ASP A 328 34.31 133.54 52.06
N ALA A 329 33.33 134.43 52.24
CA ALA A 329 33.55 135.84 52.59
C ALA A 329 34.14 136.01 54.01
N ALA A 330 33.71 135.20 54.98
CA ALA A 330 34.28 135.20 56.33
C ALA A 330 35.70 134.63 56.36
N ILE A 331 35.99 133.58 55.58
CA ILE A 331 37.33 132.99 55.45
C ILE A 331 38.25 133.95 54.69
N SER A 332 37.78 134.64 53.65
CA SER A 332 38.55 135.70 52.97
C SER A 332 38.86 136.87 53.92
N ASN A 333 37.90 137.32 54.74
CA ASN A 333 38.15 138.34 55.76
C ASN A 333 39.10 137.87 56.87
N VAL A 334 38.97 136.63 57.35
CA VAL A 334 39.88 136.07 58.36
C VAL A 334 41.29 135.88 57.78
N LYS A 335 41.41 135.52 56.50
CA LYS A 335 42.71 135.38 55.83
C LYS A 335 43.37 136.73 55.56
N ALA A 336 42.60 137.76 55.20
CA ALA A 336 43.10 139.14 55.10
C ALA A 336 43.49 139.73 56.48
N ILE A 337 42.77 139.39 57.55
CA ILE A 337 43.09 139.77 58.93
C ILE A 337 44.31 138.98 59.45
N ALA A 338 44.47 137.72 59.07
CA ALA A 338 45.63 136.89 59.43
C ALA A 338 46.89 137.33 58.70
N GLU A 339 46.82 137.66 57.40
CA GLU A 339 47.96 138.21 56.63
C GLU A 339 48.33 139.64 57.11
N SER A 340 47.34 140.46 57.50
CA SER A 340 47.55 141.73 58.20
C SER A 340 48.20 141.55 59.59
N GLY A 341 47.80 140.53 60.33
CA GLY A 341 48.37 140.18 61.63
C GLY A 341 49.80 139.66 61.53
N GLN A 342 50.10 138.84 60.52
CA GLN A 342 51.42 138.26 60.30
C GLN A 342 52.44 139.33 59.84
N HIS A 343 52.03 140.31 59.04
CA HIS A 343 52.86 141.48 58.74
C HIS A 343 53.08 142.40 59.96
N ARG A 344 52.10 142.54 60.86
CA ARG A 344 52.29 143.30 62.12
C ARG A 344 53.18 142.58 63.12
N ILE A 345 53.09 141.25 63.22
CA ILE A 345 53.94 140.45 64.12
C ILE A 345 55.39 140.48 63.64
N ILE A 346 55.66 140.30 62.34
CA ILE A 346 57.03 140.39 61.79
C ILE A 346 57.60 141.82 61.91
N ALA A 347 56.76 142.86 61.80
CA ALA A 347 57.17 144.24 62.02
C ALA A 347 57.36 144.60 63.51
N GLN A 348 56.61 143.96 64.42
CA GLN A 348 56.76 144.10 65.87
C GLN A 348 57.93 143.29 66.41
N GLU A 349 58.23 142.12 65.85
CA GLU A 349 59.43 141.32 66.18
C GLU A 349 60.70 142.05 65.78
N ARG A 350 60.77 142.63 64.58
CA ARG A 350 61.91 143.49 64.19
C ARG A 350 62.06 144.73 65.07
N ARG A 351 60.95 145.27 65.59
CA ARG A 351 60.96 146.38 66.57
C ARG A 351 61.39 145.92 67.96
N MET A 352 60.99 144.73 68.38
CA MET A 352 61.42 144.12 69.64
C MET A 352 62.91 143.79 69.62
N ASP A 353 63.44 143.26 68.51
CA ASP A 353 64.87 142.99 68.36
C ASP A 353 65.70 144.29 68.41
N THR A 354 65.24 145.38 67.79
CA THR A 354 65.88 146.69 67.91
C THR A 354 65.79 147.27 69.31
N LEU A 355 64.64 147.14 69.99
CA LEU A 355 64.46 147.63 71.36
C LEU A 355 65.24 146.79 72.37
N GLN A 356 65.44 145.50 72.10
CA GLN A 356 66.21 144.60 72.95
C GLN A 356 67.72 144.86 72.81
N TYR A 357 68.19 145.16 71.59
CA TYR A 357 69.54 145.67 71.34
C TYR A 357 69.80 147.02 72.03
N ASP A 358 68.85 147.96 71.93
CA ASP A 358 68.97 149.28 72.57
C ASP A 358 68.90 149.20 74.11
N LEU A 359 68.11 148.27 74.65
CA LEU A 359 68.03 148.03 76.10
C LEU A 359 69.27 147.34 76.67
N GLU A 360 69.96 146.52 75.87
CA GLU A 360 71.26 145.93 76.24
C GLU A 360 72.38 146.97 76.21
N GLN A 361 72.38 147.88 75.23
CA GLN A 361 73.27 149.04 75.24
C GLN A 361 72.97 150.00 76.42
N GLU A 362 71.70 150.20 76.77
CA GLU A 362 71.33 151.02 77.94
C GLU A 362 71.76 150.35 79.26
N ARG A 363 71.76 149.01 79.33
CA ARG A 363 72.23 148.25 80.49
C ARG A 363 73.74 148.23 80.63
N GLU A 364 74.49 148.20 79.52
CA GLU A 364 75.95 148.34 79.55
C GLU A 364 76.37 149.77 79.93
N THR A 365 75.71 150.79 79.39
CA THR A 365 75.96 152.18 79.80
C THR A 365 75.57 152.45 81.26
N ARG A 366 74.48 151.85 81.76
CA ARG A 366 74.14 151.88 83.20
C ARG A 366 75.11 151.10 84.07
N ARG A 367 75.72 150.00 83.60
CA ARG A 367 76.78 149.30 84.37
C ARG A 367 78.02 150.15 84.51
N VAL A 368 78.43 150.84 83.44
CA VAL A 368 79.57 151.77 83.46
C VAL A 368 79.29 152.96 84.37
N LEU A 369 78.08 153.54 84.32
CA LEU A 369 77.67 154.64 85.19
C LEU A 369 77.51 154.22 86.65
N THR A 370 77.00 153.02 86.93
CA THR A 370 76.89 152.50 88.31
C THR A 370 78.27 152.22 88.91
N GLN A 371 79.22 151.72 88.12
CA GLN A 371 80.62 151.57 88.57
C GLN A 371 81.29 152.92 88.84
N GLN A 372 80.98 153.96 88.05
CA GLN A 372 81.46 155.33 88.31
C GLN A 372 80.80 155.95 89.55
N LEU A 373 79.51 155.72 89.78
CA LEU A 373 78.79 156.16 90.98
C LEU A 373 79.26 155.44 92.25
N GLU A 374 79.62 154.16 92.17
CA GLU A 374 80.20 153.42 93.28
C GLU A 374 81.62 153.90 93.63
N SER A 375 82.40 154.36 92.65
CA SER A 375 83.67 155.04 92.93
C SER A 375 83.46 156.40 93.61
N GLU A 376 82.49 157.20 93.18
CA GLU A 376 82.19 158.50 93.81
C GLU A 376 81.55 158.36 95.21
N GLN A 377 80.72 157.34 95.44
CA GLN A 377 80.13 157.09 96.76
C GLN A 377 81.15 156.56 97.76
N LYS A 378 82.16 155.79 97.31
CA LYS A 378 83.28 155.39 98.18
C LYS A 378 84.13 156.59 98.60
N GLU A 379 84.34 157.56 97.72
CA GLU A 379 85.02 158.82 98.09
C GLU A 379 84.18 159.68 99.06
N ARG A 380 82.85 159.73 98.88
CA ARG A 380 81.95 160.41 99.83
C ARG A 380 81.83 159.70 101.18
N GLY A 381 81.94 158.37 101.22
CA GLY A 381 81.94 157.58 102.45
C GLY A 381 83.14 157.89 103.36
N VAL A 382 84.32 158.08 102.75
CA VAL A 382 85.55 158.47 103.47
C VAL A 382 85.43 159.87 104.09
N LEU A 383 84.65 160.77 103.47
CA LEU A 383 84.39 162.11 104.00
C LEU A 383 83.29 162.13 105.06
N ALA A 384 82.25 161.29 104.91
CA ALA A 384 81.13 161.24 105.86
C ALA A 384 81.51 160.58 107.20
N GLN A 385 82.34 159.53 107.19
CA GLN A 385 82.80 158.91 108.44
C GLN A 385 83.74 159.82 109.24
N ARG A 386 84.50 160.71 108.58
CA ARG A 386 85.37 161.68 109.24
C ARG A 386 84.58 162.82 109.90
N LEU A 387 83.40 163.13 109.39
CA LEU A 387 82.49 164.15 109.94
C LEU A 387 81.58 163.61 111.05
N GLN A 388 81.24 162.32 111.03
CA GLN A 388 80.27 161.79 111.99
C GLN A 388 80.89 161.44 113.36
N ILE A 389 82.20 161.21 113.45
CA ILE A 389 82.88 160.97 114.74
C ILE A 389 83.28 162.28 115.45
N LEU A 390 83.51 163.37 114.72
CA LEU A 390 83.77 164.68 115.35
C LEU A 390 82.50 165.41 115.83
N VAL A 391 81.31 164.97 115.42
CA VAL A 391 80.02 165.56 115.84
C VAL A 391 79.31 164.72 116.92
N LYS A 392 79.83 163.51 117.19
CA LYS A 392 79.38 162.67 118.30
C LYS A 392 80.18 162.83 119.59
N ASP A 393 81.17 163.71 119.60
CA ASP A 393 81.51 164.42 120.83
C ASP A 393 80.62 165.66 120.90
N VAL A 394 79.57 165.56 121.71
CA VAL A 394 79.20 166.69 122.55
C VAL A 394 78.48 167.81 121.76
N ASN A 395 77.23 167.58 121.38
CA ASN A 395 76.05 168.00 122.17
C ASN A 395 76.22 168.12 123.71
N SER A 396 77.29 168.83 124.10
CA SER A 396 77.39 169.78 125.20
C SER A 396 78.23 170.99 124.74
N LEU A 397 77.88 171.67 123.63
CA LEU A 397 77.84 173.15 123.49
C LEU A 397 77.62 173.65 122.03
N HIS A 398 76.67 174.60 121.91
CA HIS A 398 76.63 175.79 121.03
C HIS A 398 75.98 175.82 119.62
N VAL A 399 74.95 176.70 119.53
CA VAL A 399 74.55 177.66 118.45
C VAL A 399 74.38 177.09 117.04
N GLY A 400 73.27 177.25 116.33
CA GLY A 400 72.25 178.30 116.30
C GLY A 400 72.03 178.67 114.81
N GLN A 401 70.83 179.18 114.50
CA GLN A 401 70.48 179.92 113.27
C GLN A 401 70.40 179.11 111.96
N GLN A 402 69.25 179.15 111.27
CA GLN A 402 68.97 180.01 110.09
C GLN A 402 69.92 179.68 108.91
N GLU A 403 69.49 179.48 107.67
CA GLU A 403 68.55 180.31 106.93
C GLU A 403 68.19 179.63 105.58
N LYS A 404 67.02 180.00 105.05
CA LYS A 404 66.59 179.90 103.63
C LYS A 404 67.65 180.56 102.70
N PRO A 405 67.56 180.57 101.34
CA PRO A 405 66.45 180.22 100.44
C PRO A 405 66.91 179.40 99.21
N GLY A 406 66.00 178.86 98.39
CA GLY A 406 65.72 179.52 97.11
C GLY A 406 66.01 178.56 95.94
N VAL A 407 65.08 178.38 94.98
CA VAL A 407 64.96 179.23 93.77
C VAL A 407 66.13 178.85 92.82
N LYS A 408 65.95 178.26 91.63
CA LYS A 408 65.30 178.77 90.39
C LYS A 408 65.10 177.60 89.40
N GLN A 409 63.89 177.37 88.88
CA GLN A 409 63.40 177.78 87.54
C GLN A 409 64.22 177.32 86.33
N LYS A 410 63.56 176.57 85.43
CA LYS A 410 63.63 176.54 83.93
C LYS A 410 63.31 175.13 83.44
N LYS A 411 62.61 174.85 82.35
CA LYS A 411 61.73 175.58 81.42
C LYS A 411 61.25 174.50 80.41
N VAL A 412 59.98 174.57 80.02
CA VAL A 412 59.33 173.99 78.82
C VAL A 412 59.13 172.48 78.77
#